data_AF-A0A6N7RPB1-F1
#
_entry.id   AF-A0A6N7RPB1-F1
#
_cell.length_a   1.000
_cell.length_b   1.000
_cell.length_c   1.000
_cell.angle_alpha   90.00
_cell.angle_beta   90.00
_cell.angle_gamma   90.00
#
_symmetry.space_group_name_H-M   'P 1'
#
loop_
_entity.id
_entity.type
_entity.pdbx_description
1 polymer ?
#
loop_
_entity_poly.entity_id
_entity_poly.type
_entity_poly.pdbx_seq_one_letter_code
_entity_poly.pdbx_strand_id
1 'polypeptide(L)'
;MSDVDAFVIDDDFDPLAVLSLDDGERDDAEADYLPPIPDADKSVVPPVVPLSPAERIEKLLAGIPGQQFRLLHAVAFCTEPKTMDEAVADLDAAYPTTTSVYSSAQVVQLLERDGALERIVDEGAEGAADAAVPAEDEGDFISVTPAAPCRYRATRAGLDAIAAHVNESLVVEKIVEDERYLPIFQRVLEMTAREGGCPTKELDQAVDRDPLCQEPRRFCGFFRGKLEETGAIEWRDSWTITDLGRSVLASGVFAATSSTER
;
A
#
# COMPACT_ATOMS: atom_id res chain seq x y z
N MET A 1 7.93 30.67 -44.89
CA MET A 1 7.97 31.50 -43.67
C MET A 1 6.56 31.47 -43.13
N SER A 2 6.39 31.15 -41.86
CA SER A 2 5.07 30.98 -41.26
C SER A 2 4.71 32.27 -40.54
N ASP A 3 3.54 32.84 -40.83
CA ASP A 3 2.98 33.87 -39.97
C ASP A 3 2.67 33.27 -38.60
N VAL A 4 3.17 33.94 -37.57
CA VAL A 4 2.70 33.80 -36.19
C VAL A 4 2.30 35.21 -35.81
N ASP A 5 1.01 35.50 -35.91
CA ASP A 5 0.47 36.74 -35.37
C ASP A 5 0.79 36.79 -33.88
N ALA A 6 1.62 37.77 -33.51
CA ALA A 6 1.90 38.05 -32.13
C ALA A 6 0.63 38.63 -31.52
N PHE A 7 -0.07 37.82 -30.72
CA PHE A 7 -1.18 38.29 -29.88
C PHE A 7 -0.66 39.34 -28.91
N VAL A 8 -0.76 40.61 -29.31
CA VAL A 8 -0.66 41.74 -28.39
C VAL A 8 -1.89 41.63 -27.49
N ILE A 9 -1.65 41.25 -26.24
CA ILE A 9 -2.64 41.42 -25.18
C ILE A 9 -2.76 42.93 -25.00
N ASP A 10 -3.97 43.45 -25.19
CA ASP A 10 -4.27 44.86 -24.96
C ASP A 10 -4.34 45.08 -23.45
N ASP A 11 -3.59 46.05 -22.89
CA ASP A 11 -3.56 46.29 -21.44
C ASP A 11 -4.93 46.78 -20.90
N ASP A 12 -5.82 47.25 -21.79
CA ASP A 12 -7.23 47.58 -21.49
C ASP A 12 -8.15 46.33 -21.44
N PHE A 13 -7.66 45.11 -21.69
CA PHE A 13 -8.45 43.88 -21.54
C PHE A 13 -8.54 43.45 -20.06
N ASP A 14 -9.39 44.13 -19.30
CA ASP A 14 -9.80 43.68 -17.96
C ASP A 14 -10.92 42.61 -18.06
N PRO A 15 -10.64 41.32 -17.76
CA PRO A 15 -11.65 40.28 -17.76
C PRO A 15 -12.66 40.40 -16.60
N LEU A 16 -12.36 41.23 -15.59
CA LEU A 16 -13.24 41.49 -14.44
C LEU A 16 -14.18 42.68 -14.69
N ALA A 17 -13.91 43.57 -15.65
CA ALA A 17 -14.80 44.69 -15.97
C ALA A 17 -16.21 44.27 -16.44
N VAL A 18 -16.36 43.04 -16.95
CA VAL A 18 -17.66 42.42 -17.27
C VAL A 18 -18.33 41.82 -16.03
N LEU A 19 -17.54 41.43 -15.03
CA LEU A 19 -17.97 41.01 -13.71
C LEU A 19 -18.09 42.25 -12.81
N SER A 20 -19.07 43.10 -13.11
CA SER A 20 -19.45 44.21 -12.22
C SER A 20 -19.95 43.65 -10.88
N LEU A 21 -19.02 43.43 -9.95
CA LEU A 21 -19.31 43.15 -8.55
C LEU A 21 -19.99 44.39 -7.99
N ASP A 22 -21.26 44.23 -7.67
CA ASP A 22 -22.08 45.27 -7.08
C ASP A 22 -21.65 45.43 -5.60
N ASP A 23 -20.84 46.45 -5.32
CA ASP A 23 -20.43 46.84 -3.96
C ASP A 23 -21.60 47.39 -3.10
N GLY A 24 -22.83 47.40 -3.63
CA GLY A 24 -24.03 47.56 -2.83
C GLY A 24 -24.24 46.40 -1.85
N GLU A 25 -24.65 46.70 -0.61
CA GLU A 25 -25.04 45.69 0.38
C GLU A 25 -26.23 44.86 -0.14
N ARG A 26 -25.93 43.68 -0.70
CA ARG A 26 -26.91 42.83 -1.38
C ARG A 26 -27.71 41.96 -0.41
N ASP A 27 -28.43 42.64 0.49
CA ASP A 27 -29.28 42.07 1.54
C ASP A 27 -30.47 41.25 0.98
N ASP A 28 -30.77 41.39 -0.33
CA ASP A 28 -31.73 40.60 -1.12
C ASP A 28 -31.18 39.24 -1.62
N ALA A 29 -29.97 38.79 -1.22
CA ALA A 29 -29.42 37.48 -1.62
C ALA A 29 -30.10 36.30 -0.88
N GLU A 30 -31.35 36.01 -1.24
CA GLU A 30 -32.12 34.85 -0.76
C GLU A 30 -31.33 33.56 -0.97
N ALA A 31 -30.78 33.01 0.12
CA ALA A 31 -29.97 31.81 0.08
C ALA A 31 -30.82 30.63 -0.39
N ASP A 32 -30.56 30.21 -1.63
CA ASP A 32 -31.29 29.17 -2.39
C ASP A 32 -31.74 28.04 -1.45
N TYR A 33 -33.05 27.97 -1.16
CA TYR A 33 -33.57 27.26 0.02
C TYR A 33 -33.29 25.76 -0.08
N LEU A 34 -32.15 25.35 0.47
CA LEU A 34 -31.78 23.95 0.57
C LEU A 34 -32.71 23.33 1.62
N PRO A 35 -33.66 22.46 1.22
CA PRO A 35 -34.62 21.91 2.17
C PRO A 35 -33.85 21.14 3.25
N PRO A 36 -34.17 21.32 4.55
CA PRO A 36 -33.48 20.62 5.62
C PRO A 36 -33.54 19.12 5.35
N ILE A 37 -32.37 18.46 5.37
CA ILE A 37 -32.25 17.04 5.05
C ILE A 37 -33.29 16.27 5.87
N PRO A 38 -34.27 15.60 5.23
CA PRO A 38 -35.31 14.90 5.96
C PRO A 38 -34.69 13.86 6.90
N ASP A 39 -35.19 13.81 8.13
CA ASP A 39 -34.72 12.90 9.18
C ASP A 39 -33.25 13.11 9.61
N ALA A 40 -32.66 14.29 9.39
CA ALA A 40 -31.33 14.64 9.92
C ALA A 40 -31.25 14.57 11.45
N ASP A 41 -32.35 14.85 12.15
CA ASP A 41 -32.54 14.66 13.60
C ASP A 41 -32.50 13.18 14.03
N LYS A 42 -32.78 12.26 13.10
CA LYS A 42 -32.69 10.81 13.27
C LYS A 42 -31.34 10.25 12.83
N SER A 43 -30.46 11.07 12.27
CA SER A 43 -29.09 10.72 11.86
C SER A 43 -28.17 10.59 13.08
N VAL A 44 -28.43 9.57 13.90
CA VAL A 44 -27.59 9.23 15.05
C VAL A 44 -26.31 8.58 14.54
N VAL A 45 -25.23 9.35 14.46
CA VAL A 45 -23.88 8.83 14.23
C VAL A 45 -23.59 7.78 15.32
N PRO A 46 -23.29 6.52 14.97
CA PRO A 46 -22.99 5.49 15.96
C PRO A 46 -21.77 5.89 16.81
N PRO A 47 -21.76 5.60 18.12
CA PRO A 47 -20.60 5.89 18.95
C PRO A 47 -19.37 5.17 18.41
N VAL A 48 -18.26 5.91 18.27
CA VAL A 48 -17.00 5.36 17.72
C VAL A 48 -16.50 4.26 18.65
N VAL A 49 -16.61 3.00 18.20
CA VAL A 49 -16.08 1.85 18.93
C VAL A 49 -14.55 1.90 18.89
N PRO A 50 -13.85 1.99 20.03
CA PRO A 50 -12.40 2.05 20.05
C PRO A 50 -11.79 0.69 19.70
N LEU A 51 -11.40 0.53 18.44
CA LEU A 51 -10.73 -0.67 17.94
C LEU A 51 -9.31 -0.79 18.53
N SER A 52 -8.94 -2.01 18.93
CA SER A 52 -7.57 -2.35 19.32
C SER A 52 -6.60 -2.19 18.14
N PRO A 53 -5.28 -2.03 18.38
CA PRO A 53 -4.29 -1.95 17.31
C PRO A 53 -4.37 -3.12 16.33
N ALA A 54 -4.53 -4.35 16.82
CA ALA A 54 -4.70 -5.53 15.97
C ALA A 54 -5.91 -5.42 15.02
N GLU A 55 -7.09 -5.04 15.53
CA GLU A 55 -8.29 -4.86 14.69
C GLU A 55 -8.17 -3.73 13.67
N ARG A 56 -7.31 -2.73 13.91
CA ARG A 56 -7.02 -1.67 12.95
C ARG A 56 -6.04 -2.14 11.88
N ILE A 57 -4.99 -2.88 12.27
CA ILE A 57 -4.02 -3.47 11.35
C ILE A 57 -4.72 -4.45 10.40
N GLU A 58 -5.55 -5.37 10.90
CA GLU A 58 -6.32 -6.29 10.05
C GLU A 58 -7.24 -5.55 9.07
N LYS A 59 -7.86 -4.45 9.49
CA LYS A 59 -8.67 -3.60 8.59
C LYS A 59 -7.84 -2.82 7.57
N LEU A 60 -6.60 -2.45 7.89
CA LEU A 60 -5.67 -1.82 6.95
C LEU A 60 -5.23 -2.80 5.87
N LEU A 61 -4.84 -4.02 6.25
CA LEU A 61 -4.44 -5.08 5.33
C LEU A 61 -5.61 -5.49 4.43
N ALA A 62 -6.78 -5.81 5.01
CA ALA A 62 -7.98 -6.18 4.27
C ALA A 62 -8.55 -5.03 3.40
N GLY A 63 -8.28 -3.77 3.77
CA GLY A 63 -8.65 -2.59 2.99
C GLY A 63 -7.71 -2.30 1.81
N ILE A 64 -6.47 -2.80 1.84
CA ILE A 64 -5.46 -2.57 0.80
C ILE A 64 -4.68 -3.87 0.48
N PRO A 65 -5.35 -4.98 0.08
CA PRO A 65 -4.73 -6.30 -0.01
C PRO A 65 -3.55 -6.34 -0.99
N GLY A 66 -3.63 -5.63 -2.12
CA GLY A 66 -2.53 -5.48 -3.08
C GLY A 66 -1.32 -4.66 -2.58
N GLN A 67 -1.30 -4.25 -1.31
CA GLN A 67 -0.17 -3.62 -0.63
C GLN A 67 0.18 -4.33 0.70
N GLN A 68 -0.50 -5.44 1.05
CA GLN A 68 -0.33 -6.15 2.33
C GLN A 68 1.13 -6.51 2.62
N PHE A 69 1.84 -7.12 1.67
CA PHE A 69 3.24 -7.52 1.89
C PHE A 69 4.20 -6.31 1.96
N ARG A 70 3.91 -5.21 1.25
CA ARG A 70 4.66 -3.93 1.37
C ARG A 70 4.46 -3.28 2.74
N LEU A 71 3.23 -3.30 3.26
CA LEU A 71 2.91 -2.84 4.61
C LEU A 71 3.65 -3.67 5.67
N LEU A 72 3.66 -5.00 5.54
CA LEU A 72 4.33 -5.89 6.47
C LEU A 72 5.87 -5.84 6.35
N HIS A 73 6.42 -5.55 5.16
CA HIS A 73 7.86 -5.27 4.96
C HIS A 73 8.33 -4.06 5.77
N ALA A 74 7.58 -2.95 5.73
CA ALA A 74 7.90 -1.75 6.50
C ALA A 74 7.95 -2.03 8.02
N VAL A 75 7.00 -2.84 8.52
CA VAL A 75 6.98 -3.26 9.93
C VAL A 75 8.17 -4.16 10.24
N ALA A 76 8.54 -5.09 9.35
CA ALA A 76 9.70 -5.97 9.54
C ALA A 76 11.01 -5.16 9.61
N PHE A 77 11.20 -4.22 8.68
CA PHE A 77 12.38 -3.34 8.62
C PHE A 77 12.51 -2.47 9.89
N CYS A 78 11.39 -2.01 10.44
CA CYS A 78 11.34 -1.21 11.68
C CYS A 78 11.43 -2.07 12.97
N THR A 79 11.88 -3.33 12.93
CA THR A 79 12.13 -4.12 14.16
C THR A 79 13.13 -3.42 15.10
N GLU A 80 14.12 -2.73 14.52
CA GLU A 80 14.92 -1.71 15.19
C GLU A 80 14.37 -0.30 14.87
N PRO A 81 14.59 0.73 15.71
CA PRO A 81 14.21 2.10 15.38
C PRO A 81 14.88 2.61 14.09
N LYS A 82 14.08 2.98 13.09
CA LYS A 82 14.53 3.59 11.81
C LYS A 82 13.97 5.01 11.65
N THR A 83 14.65 5.90 10.94
CA THR A 83 14.07 7.20 10.55
C THR A 83 13.01 7.01 9.46
N MET A 84 12.22 8.06 9.18
CA MET A 84 11.32 8.07 8.02
C MET A 84 12.10 7.82 6.72
N ASP A 85 13.23 8.51 6.52
CA ASP A 85 14.04 8.42 5.30
C ASP A 85 14.64 7.03 5.10
N GLU A 86 15.08 6.37 6.18
CA GLU A 86 15.56 4.98 6.14
C GLU A 86 14.45 4.01 5.71
N ALA A 87 13.25 4.13 6.29
CA ALA A 87 12.11 3.27 5.95
C ALA A 87 11.54 3.55 4.55
N VAL A 88 11.61 4.80 4.08
CA VAL A 88 11.24 5.19 2.71
C VAL A 88 12.24 4.62 1.70
N ALA A 89 13.54 4.76 1.95
CA ALA A 89 14.58 4.23 1.06
C ALA A 89 14.57 2.70 0.97
N ASP A 90 14.31 2.00 2.08
CA ASP A 90 14.08 0.55 2.10
C ASP A 90 12.87 0.17 1.25
N LEU A 91 11.70 0.79 1.49
CA LEU A 91 10.48 0.51 0.74
C LEU A 91 10.60 0.79 -0.76
N ASP A 92 11.24 1.89 -1.16
CA ASP A 92 11.42 2.26 -2.57
C ASP A 92 12.41 1.33 -3.28
N ALA A 93 13.45 0.85 -2.58
CA ALA A 93 14.38 -0.17 -3.09
C ALA A 93 13.75 -1.57 -3.14
N ALA A 94 12.92 -1.92 -2.15
CA ALA A 94 12.21 -3.20 -2.08
C ALA A 94 11.01 -3.27 -3.03
N TYR A 95 10.43 -2.14 -3.46
CA TYR A 95 9.22 -2.09 -4.29
C TYR A 95 9.27 -1.02 -5.42
N PRO A 96 10.32 -0.99 -6.26
CA PRO A 96 10.62 0.13 -7.17
C PRO A 96 9.59 0.36 -8.29
N THR A 97 8.73 -0.62 -8.57
CA THR A 97 7.68 -0.54 -9.61
C THR A 97 6.25 -0.48 -9.04
N THR A 98 6.08 -0.13 -7.76
CA THR A 98 4.74 -0.09 -7.14
C THR A 98 3.85 1.07 -7.60
N THR A 99 2.86 0.73 -8.41
CA THR A 99 1.70 1.59 -8.70
C THR A 99 0.77 1.65 -7.48
N SER A 100 1.09 2.51 -6.51
CA SER A 100 0.28 2.74 -5.32
C SER A 100 -0.18 4.20 -5.22
N VAL A 101 -1.36 4.42 -4.65
CA VAL A 101 -1.83 5.77 -4.26
C VAL A 101 -1.05 6.27 -3.03
N TYR A 102 -0.49 5.37 -2.24
CA TYR A 102 0.28 5.69 -1.04
C TYR A 102 1.78 5.67 -1.31
N SER A 103 2.43 6.82 -1.13
CA SER A 103 3.89 6.93 -1.09
C SER A 103 4.46 6.13 0.09
N SER A 104 5.76 5.80 0.05
CA SER A 104 6.40 5.03 1.13
C SER A 104 6.35 5.75 2.48
N ALA A 105 6.36 7.10 2.49
CA ALA A 105 6.15 7.87 3.72
C ALA A 105 4.70 7.76 4.25
N GLN A 106 3.71 7.73 3.35
CA GLN A 106 2.30 7.52 3.74
C GLN A 106 2.05 6.08 4.24
N VAL A 107 2.77 5.09 3.71
CA VAL A 107 2.77 3.71 4.23
C VAL A 107 3.22 3.67 5.70
N VAL A 108 4.33 4.33 6.03
CA VAL A 108 4.82 4.44 7.43
C VAL A 108 3.80 5.16 8.32
N GLN A 109 3.19 6.26 7.84
CA GLN A 109 2.18 7.02 8.59
C GLN A 109 0.87 6.24 8.83
N LEU A 110 0.43 5.40 7.88
CA LEU A 110 -0.72 4.51 8.07
C LEU A 110 -0.44 3.48 9.18
N LEU A 111 0.78 2.93 9.19
CA LEU A 111 1.22 1.94 10.17
C LEU A 111 1.42 2.57 11.57
N GLU A 112 1.87 3.82 11.67
CA GLU A 112 1.87 4.62 12.92
C GLU A 112 0.42 4.81 13.43
N ARG A 113 -0.47 5.34 12.57
CA ARG A 113 -1.87 5.63 12.91
C ARG A 113 -2.61 4.40 13.46
N ASP A 114 -2.47 3.27 12.76
CA ASP A 114 -3.20 2.06 13.12
C ASP A 114 -2.52 1.28 14.25
N GLY A 115 -1.24 1.54 14.51
CA GLY A 115 -0.49 1.05 15.69
C GLY A 115 0.36 -0.19 15.41
N ALA A 116 0.75 -0.44 14.16
CA ALA A 116 1.78 -1.41 13.80
C ALA A 116 3.20 -0.85 14.04
N LEU A 117 3.36 0.48 13.97
CA LEU A 117 4.57 1.19 14.35
C LEU A 117 4.30 2.12 15.54
N GLU A 118 5.27 2.26 16.44
CA GLU A 118 5.34 3.33 17.45
C GLU A 118 6.32 4.41 16.98
N ARG A 119 5.96 5.69 17.15
CA ARG A 119 6.84 6.83 16.88
C ARG A 119 7.59 7.24 18.14
N ILE A 120 8.90 7.02 18.13
CA ILE A 120 9.86 7.42 19.14
C ILE A 120 10.36 8.81 18.78
N VAL A 121 10.23 9.77 19.69
CA VAL A 121 10.87 11.09 19.58
C VAL A 121 12.22 11.01 20.29
N ASP A 122 13.27 11.56 19.69
CA ASP A 122 14.59 11.59 20.31
C ASP A 122 14.61 12.56 21.51
N GLU A 123 15.08 12.09 22.68
CA GLU A 123 15.26 12.94 23.87
C GLU A 123 16.21 14.10 23.54
N GLY A 124 15.67 15.33 23.60
CA GLY A 124 16.32 16.54 23.08
C GLY A 124 15.43 17.35 22.14
N ALA A 125 14.36 16.77 21.59
CA ALA A 125 13.36 17.49 20.78
C ALA A 125 12.14 18.00 21.55
N GLU A 126 12.16 17.92 22.90
CA GLU A 126 11.13 18.45 23.81
C GLU A 126 11.13 20.00 23.87
N GLY A 127 10.80 20.63 22.75
CA GLY A 127 10.73 22.09 22.63
C GLY A 127 10.09 22.63 21.34
N ALA A 128 9.94 21.81 20.30
CA ALA A 128 9.37 22.24 19.01
C ALA A 128 7.85 22.03 18.89
N ALA A 129 7.23 21.25 19.78
CA ALA A 129 5.88 20.72 19.58
C ALA A 129 4.72 21.61 20.09
N ASP A 130 4.99 22.56 20.99
CA ASP A 130 3.94 23.35 21.69
C ASP A 130 4.32 24.85 21.79
N ALA A 131 5.05 25.33 20.77
CA ALA A 131 5.57 26.70 20.71
C ALA A 131 5.27 27.37 19.35
N ALA A 132 4.09 27.13 18.80
CA ALA A 132 3.53 27.90 17.69
C ALA A 132 3.07 29.30 18.16
N VAL A 133 3.99 30.06 18.76
CA VAL A 133 3.80 31.49 19.01
C VAL A 133 4.04 32.20 17.68
N PRO A 134 3.05 32.88 17.08
CA PRO A 134 3.28 33.65 15.87
C PRO A 134 4.25 34.79 16.22
N ALA A 135 5.46 34.72 15.65
CA ALA A 135 6.33 35.88 15.59
C ALA A 135 5.74 36.83 14.55
N GLU A 136 5.25 37.99 14.99
CA GLU A 136 4.84 39.09 14.12
C GLU A 136 6.09 39.73 13.49
N ASP A 137 6.69 39.04 12.51
CA ASP A 137 7.75 39.56 11.65
C ASP A 137 7.12 40.17 10.37
N GLU A 138 7.78 41.17 9.79
CA GLU A 138 7.16 42.12 8.85
C GLU A 138 7.14 41.60 7.39
N GLY A 139 6.78 40.32 7.21
CA GLY A 139 6.67 39.63 5.93
C GLY A 139 5.74 38.41 5.98
N ASP A 140 4.70 38.42 5.16
CA ASP A 140 3.50 37.56 5.24
C ASP A 140 3.72 36.11 4.74
N PHE A 141 4.66 35.38 5.35
CA PHE A 141 5.00 33.99 5.03
C PHE A 141 5.06 33.11 6.27
N ILE A 142 4.26 32.04 6.28
CA ILE A 142 4.29 31.02 7.34
C ILE A 142 5.63 30.28 7.30
N SER A 143 6.51 30.57 8.26
CA SER A 143 7.77 29.84 8.45
C SER A 143 7.48 28.43 8.97
N VAL A 144 7.65 27.42 8.11
CA VAL A 144 7.46 26.02 8.47
C VAL A 144 8.71 25.51 9.19
N THR A 145 8.68 25.56 10.52
CA THR A 145 9.71 24.92 11.36
C THR A 145 9.76 23.42 11.06
N PRO A 146 10.94 22.83 10.75
CA PRO A 146 11.04 21.40 10.49
C PRO A 146 10.64 20.59 11.72
N ALA A 147 9.89 19.52 11.51
CA ALA A 147 9.45 18.63 12.59
C ALA A 147 10.65 17.98 13.29
N ALA A 148 10.48 17.67 14.57
CA ALA A 148 11.46 16.93 15.37
C ALA A 148 11.92 15.63 14.67
N PRO A 149 13.22 15.29 14.70
CA PRO A 149 13.67 13.98 14.26
C PRO A 149 13.00 12.90 15.11
N CYS A 150 12.35 11.97 14.44
CA CYS A 150 11.65 10.85 15.07
C CYS A 150 12.02 9.54 14.36
N ARG A 151 11.94 8.45 15.12
CA ARG A 151 12.18 7.09 14.65
C ARG A 151 10.93 6.25 14.81
N TYR A 152 10.78 5.26 13.95
CA TYR A 152 9.69 4.30 13.95
C TYR A 152 10.21 2.94 14.39
N ARG A 153 9.49 2.28 15.31
CA ARG A 153 9.74 0.89 15.71
C ARG A 153 8.47 0.06 15.55
N ALA A 154 8.60 -1.20 15.16
CA ALA A 154 7.51 -2.18 15.16
C ALA A 154 6.94 -2.39 16.56
N THR A 155 5.63 -2.25 16.71
CA THR A 155 4.93 -2.63 17.95
C THR A 155 4.78 -4.15 18.02
N ARG A 156 4.42 -4.65 19.22
CA ARG A 156 4.02 -6.04 19.40
C ARG A 156 2.93 -6.45 18.40
N ALA A 157 1.90 -5.62 18.21
CA ALA A 157 0.79 -5.90 17.31
C ALA A 157 1.23 -5.93 15.83
N GLY A 158 2.19 -5.09 15.43
CA GLY A 158 2.80 -5.15 14.10
C GLY A 158 3.57 -6.45 13.86
N LEU A 159 4.40 -6.86 14.82
CA LEU A 159 5.16 -8.12 14.74
C LEU A 159 4.25 -9.36 14.75
N ASP A 160 3.21 -9.35 15.60
CA ASP A 160 2.23 -10.42 15.66
C ASP A 160 1.41 -10.53 14.34
N ALA A 161 1.14 -9.40 13.67
CA ALA A 161 0.51 -9.38 12.33
C ALA A 161 1.44 -9.93 11.23
N ILE A 162 2.76 -9.67 11.26
CA ILE A 162 3.72 -10.33 10.37
C ILE A 162 3.66 -11.84 10.58
N ALA A 163 3.70 -12.32 11.82
CA ALA A 163 3.63 -13.75 12.12
C ALA A 163 2.30 -14.38 11.66
N ALA A 164 1.19 -13.65 11.74
CA ALA A 164 -0.12 -14.09 11.28
C ALA A 164 -0.21 -14.23 9.75
N HIS A 165 0.36 -13.30 8.99
CA HIS A 165 0.17 -13.20 7.52
C HIS A 165 1.37 -13.65 6.67
N VAL A 166 2.58 -13.73 7.23
CA VAL A 166 3.82 -14.09 6.53
C VAL A 166 4.46 -15.32 7.19
N ASN A 167 3.90 -16.50 6.92
CA ASN A 167 4.42 -17.77 7.43
C ASN A 167 4.25 -18.91 6.43
N GLU A 168 5.16 -19.88 6.47
CA GLU A 168 5.19 -21.03 5.55
C GLU A 168 3.94 -21.91 5.65
N SER A 169 3.36 -22.00 6.86
CA SER A 169 2.19 -22.84 7.14
C SER A 169 0.96 -22.43 6.31
N LEU A 170 0.68 -21.13 6.18
CA LEU A 170 -0.42 -20.63 5.36
C LEU A 170 -0.23 -20.94 3.87
N VAL A 171 1.00 -20.80 3.36
CA VAL A 171 1.33 -21.13 1.96
C VAL A 171 1.11 -22.63 1.72
N VAL A 172 1.63 -23.48 2.62
CA VAL A 172 1.48 -24.93 2.55
C VAL A 172 0.01 -25.34 2.65
N GLU A 173 -0.76 -24.75 3.57
CA GLU A 173 -2.20 -25.01 3.71
C GLU A 173 -2.95 -24.68 2.41
N LYS A 174 -2.74 -23.49 1.83
CA LYS A 174 -3.39 -23.03 0.59
C LYS A 174 -2.98 -23.83 -0.64
N ILE A 175 -1.79 -24.43 -0.65
CA ILE A 175 -1.34 -25.37 -1.69
C ILE A 175 -1.98 -26.76 -1.49
N VAL A 176 -2.04 -27.27 -0.25
CA VAL A 176 -2.54 -28.62 0.09
C VAL A 176 -4.08 -28.71 -0.02
N GLU A 177 -4.82 -27.60 0.14
CA GLU A 177 -6.24 -27.49 -0.24
C GLU A 177 -6.54 -28.05 -1.66
N ASP A 178 -5.57 -27.91 -2.57
CA ASP A 178 -5.63 -28.33 -3.96
C ASP A 178 -4.53 -29.38 -4.24
N GLU A 179 -4.30 -30.35 -3.33
CA GLU A 179 -3.20 -31.33 -3.36
C GLU A 179 -2.95 -32.01 -4.72
N ARG A 180 -4.00 -32.23 -5.51
CA ARG A 180 -3.94 -32.78 -6.88
C ARG A 180 -3.07 -31.95 -7.83
N TYR A 181 -2.86 -30.67 -7.52
CA TYR A 181 -2.07 -29.73 -8.29
C TYR A 181 -0.70 -29.40 -7.66
N LEU A 182 -0.24 -30.15 -6.64
CA LEU A 182 1.12 -30.04 -6.10
C LEU A 182 2.22 -29.99 -7.19
N PRO A 183 2.20 -30.80 -8.28
CA PRO A 183 3.19 -30.68 -9.37
C PRO A 183 3.16 -29.33 -10.10
N ILE A 184 1.99 -28.69 -10.15
CA ILE A 184 1.79 -27.40 -10.83
C ILE A 184 2.27 -26.25 -9.95
N PHE A 185 1.94 -26.27 -8.66
CA PHE A 185 2.47 -25.30 -7.69
C PHE A 185 4.00 -25.38 -7.60
N GLN A 186 4.56 -26.61 -7.54
CA GLN A 186 6.01 -26.84 -7.61
C GLN A 186 6.61 -26.22 -8.88
N ARG A 187 6.07 -26.55 -10.07
CA ARG A 187 6.57 -26.04 -11.35
C ARG A 187 6.51 -24.51 -11.43
N VAL A 188 5.44 -23.88 -10.94
CA VAL A 188 5.34 -22.40 -10.91
C VAL A 188 6.41 -21.81 -10.01
N LEU A 189 6.61 -22.34 -8.79
CA LEU A 189 7.66 -21.88 -7.88
C LEU A 189 9.07 -22.06 -8.49
N GLU A 190 9.37 -23.22 -9.07
CA GLU A 190 10.63 -23.50 -9.78
C GLU A 190 10.88 -22.55 -10.96
N MET A 191 9.82 -22.16 -11.69
CA MET A 191 9.92 -21.19 -12.78
C MET A 191 10.16 -19.77 -12.26
N THR A 192 9.46 -19.33 -11.20
CA THR A 192 9.67 -18.01 -10.58
C THR A 192 10.96 -17.92 -9.75
N ALA A 193 11.59 -19.04 -9.42
CA ALA A 193 12.85 -19.10 -8.67
C ALA A 193 14.11 -18.80 -9.49
N ARG A 194 13.98 -18.75 -10.82
CA ARG A 194 15.05 -18.46 -11.79
C ARG A 194 15.59 -17.03 -11.65
N GLU A 195 16.81 -16.84 -12.13
CA GLU A 195 17.40 -15.49 -12.26
C GLU A 195 16.58 -14.63 -13.23
N GLY A 196 16.15 -13.45 -12.78
CA GLY A 196 15.21 -12.59 -13.52
C GLY A 196 13.74 -13.04 -13.48
N GLY A 197 13.38 -14.05 -12.67
CA GLY A 197 12.01 -14.56 -12.52
C GLY A 197 11.46 -15.19 -13.80
N CYS A 198 10.14 -15.13 -14.00
CA CYS A 198 9.47 -15.71 -15.17
C CYS A 198 8.29 -14.85 -15.68
N PRO A 199 8.22 -14.51 -16.98
CA PRO A 199 7.12 -13.71 -17.53
C PRO A 199 5.82 -14.53 -17.61
N THR A 200 4.67 -13.88 -17.41
CA THR A 200 3.33 -14.51 -17.39
C THR A 200 3.12 -15.47 -18.57
N LYS A 201 3.45 -15.04 -19.79
CA LYS A 201 3.29 -15.83 -21.03
C LYS A 201 4.05 -17.16 -21.03
N GLU A 202 5.14 -17.29 -20.28
CA GLU A 202 5.89 -18.55 -20.20
C GLU A 202 5.26 -19.50 -19.17
N LEU A 203 4.86 -18.99 -18.01
CA LEU A 203 4.09 -19.74 -17.01
C LEU A 203 2.77 -20.26 -17.62
N ASP A 204 2.05 -19.42 -18.37
CA ASP A 204 0.83 -19.80 -19.08
C ASP A 204 1.08 -20.99 -20.02
N GLN A 205 2.16 -20.95 -20.80
CA GLN A 205 2.53 -22.04 -21.71
C GLN A 205 2.92 -23.34 -20.99
N ALA A 206 3.54 -23.25 -19.82
CA ALA A 206 3.98 -24.39 -19.02
C ALA A 206 2.88 -25.05 -18.17
N VAL A 207 1.73 -24.38 -18.00
CA VAL A 207 0.64 -24.81 -17.11
C VAL A 207 -0.68 -25.06 -17.85
N ASP A 208 -1.10 -24.18 -18.77
CA ASP A 208 -2.44 -24.24 -19.39
C ASP A 208 -2.69 -25.48 -20.27
N ARG A 209 -1.62 -26.20 -20.64
CA ARG A 209 -1.65 -27.43 -21.44
C ARG A 209 -1.37 -28.69 -20.62
N ASP A 210 -1.11 -28.57 -19.32
CA ASP A 210 -0.83 -29.73 -18.46
C ASP A 210 -2.10 -30.61 -18.32
N PRO A 211 -2.00 -31.96 -18.40
CA PRO A 211 -3.14 -32.85 -18.23
C PRO A 211 -3.95 -32.63 -16.96
N LEU A 212 -3.31 -32.27 -15.84
CA LEU A 212 -4.01 -31.99 -14.58
C LEU A 212 -4.94 -30.78 -14.72
N CYS A 213 -4.51 -29.74 -15.45
CA CYS A 213 -5.24 -28.49 -15.64
C CYS A 213 -6.45 -28.61 -16.59
N GLN A 214 -6.73 -29.78 -17.18
CA GLN A 214 -7.83 -29.93 -18.14
C GLN A 214 -9.19 -30.20 -17.48
N GLU A 215 -9.24 -31.03 -16.42
CA GLU A 215 -10.50 -31.41 -15.78
C GLU A 215 -10.38 -31.54 -14.23
N PRO A 216 -10.98 -30.63 -13.44
CA PRO A 216 -11.66 -29.41 -13.89
C PRO A 216 -10.68 -28.43 -14.55
N ARG A 217 -11.17 -27.63 -15.51
CA ARG A 217 -10.32 -26.69 -16.25
C ARG A 217 -9.74 -25.63 -15.30
N ARG A 218 -8.42 -25.60 -15.19
CA ARG A 218 -7.65 -24.55 -14.53
C ARG A 218 -6.74 -23.84 -15.56
N PHE A 219 -6.24 -22.69 -15.15
CA PHE A 219 -5.29 -21.88 -15.91
C PHE A 219 -4.18 -21.41 -14.96
N CYS A 220 -3.02 -21.08 -15.50
CA CYS A 220 -1.85 -20.53 -14.78
C CYS A 220 -2.21 -19.47 -13.73
N GLY A 221 -3.13 -18.56 -14.06
CA GLY A 221 -3.61 -17.50 -13.15
C GLY A 221 -4.25 -17.98 -11.84
N PHE A 222 -4.79 -19.20 -11.78
CA PHE A 222 -5.31 -19.79 -10.54
C PHE A 222 -4.19 -20.13 -9.56
N PHE A 223 -3.13 -20.78 -10.06
CA PHE A 223 -1.97 -21.19 -9.25
C PHE A 223 -1.14 -19.99 -8.83
N ARG A 224 -0.89 -19.06 -9.77
CA ARG A 224 -0.28 -17.77 -9.45
C ARG A 224 -1.07 -17.00 -8.41
N GLY A 225 -2.39 -16.86 -8.57
CA GLY A 225 -3.24 -16.11 -7.63
C GLY A 225 -3.13 -16.62 -6.19
N LYS A 226 -3.18 -17.94 -5.96
CA LYS A 226 -2.97 -18.53 -4.63
C LYS A 226 -1.56 -18.29 -4.05
N LEU A 227 -0.51 -18.31 -4.90
CA LEU A 227 0.87 -18.06 -4.48
C LEU A 227 1.16 -16.55 -4.25
N GLU A 228 0.44 -15.67 -4.94
CA GLU A 228 0.50 -14.21 -4.82
C GLU A 228 -0.27 -13.73 -3.57
N GLU A 229 -1.48 -14.27 -3.34
CA GLU A 229 -2.30 -14.05 -2.13
C GLU A 229 -1.58 -14.45 -0.84
N THR A 230 -0.72 -15.47 -0.91
CA THR A 230 0.09 -15.95 0.23
C THR A 230 1.52 -15.39 0.26
N GLY A 231 1.88 -14.49 -0.66
CA GLY A 231 3.21 -13.85 -0.68
C GLY A 231 4.38 -14.79 -1.00
N ALA A 232 4.13 -15.96 -1.58
CA ALA A 232 5.15 -16.90 -2.02
C ALA A 232 5.78 -16.51 -3.37
N ILE A 233 5.03 -15.79 -4.21
CA ILE A 233 5.54 -15.11 -5.41
C ILE A 233 5.00 -13.68 -5.46
N GLU A 234 5.69 -12.81 -6.18
CA GLU A 234 5.27 -11.43 -6.43
C GLU A 234 5.66 -10.96 -7.84
N TRP A 235 5.09 -9.85 -8.28
CA TRP A 235 5.37 -9.26 -9.60
C TRP A 235 6.42 -8.14 -9.50
N ARG A 236 7.56 -8.34 -10.16
CA ARG A 236 8.71 -7.42 -10.26
C ARG A 236 9.17 -7.34 -11.72
N ASP A 237 8.29 -6.84 -12.59
CA ASP A 237 8.36 -6.92 -14.06
C ASP A 237 8.31 -8.35 -14.66
N SER A 238 8.62 -9.36 -13.85
CA SER A 238 8.33 -10.78 -14.03
C SER A 238 7.80 -11.38 -12.71
N TRP A 239 7.25 -12.59 -12.75
CA TRP A 239 6.91 -13.33 -11.54
C TRP A 239 8.18 -13.85 -10.89
N THR A 240 8.46 -13.37 -9.69
CA THR A 240 9.65 -13.68 -8.90
C THR A 240 9.23 -14.38 -7.62
N ILE A 241 9.94 -15.44 -7.23
CA ILE A 241 9.72 -16.12 -5.94
C ILE A 241 10.23 -15.24 -4.80
N THR A 242 9.49 -15.18 -3.70
CA THR A 242 9.96 -14.54 -2.45
C THR A 242 10.79 -15.53 -1.63
N ASP A 243 11.49 -15.07 -0.60
CA ASP A 243 12.20 -16.00 0.31
C ASP A 243 11.25 -16.95 1.03
N LEU A 244 10.02 -16.50 1.34
CA LEU A 244 8.94 -17.35 1.84
C LEU A 244 8.61 -18.48 0.84
N GLY A 245 8.47 -18.14 -0.45
CA GLY A 245 8.28 -19.14 -1.51
C GLY A 245 9.48 -20.08 -1.67
N ARG A 246 10.72 -19.60 -1.50
CA ARG A 246 11.94 -20.43 -1.53
C ARG A 246 11.96 -21.44 -0.39
N SER A 247 11.61 -21.03 0.84
CA SER A 247 11.49 -21.95 1.98
C SER A 247 10.43 -23.02 1.74
N VAL A 248 9.26 -22.64 1.23
CA VAL A 248 8.18 -23.59 0.89
C VAL A 248 8.59 -24.54 -0.23
N LEU A 249 9.30 -24.07 -1.25
CA LEU A 249 9.85 -24.92 -2.33
C LEU A 249 10.94 -25.88 -1.81
N ALA A 250 11.76 -25.45 -0.84
CA ALA A 250 12.74 -26.30 -0.16
C ALA A 250 12.13 -27.25 0.89
N SER A 251 10.84 -27.06 1.23
CA SER A 251 10.14 -27.88 2.22
C SER A 251 9.78 -29.28 1.69
N GLY A 252 9.44 -30.19 2.61
CA GLY A 252 9.03 -31.55 2.26
C GLY A 252 7.69 -31.68 1.52
N VAL A 253 6.94 -30.59 1.31
CA VAL A 253 5.58 -30.63 0.73
C VAL A 253 5.56 -31.23 -0.69
N PHE A 254 6.63 -31.01 -1.46
CA PHE A 254 6.80 -31.54 -2.82
C PHE A 254 7.61 -32.86 -2.89
N ALA A 255 7.89 -33.51 -1.76
CA ALA A 255 8.68 -34.74 -1.74
C ALA A 255 7.99 -35.93 -2.45
N ALA A 256 6.65 -35.94 -2.50
CA ALA A 256 5.88 -37.00 -3.15
C ALA A 256 5.89 -36.90 -4.69
N THR A 257 5.95 -35.70 -5.26
CA THR A 257 5.83 -35.46 -6.71
C THR A 257 7.10 -35.85 -7.48
N SER A 258 8.27 -35.62 -6.88
CA SER A 258 9.60 -35.95 -7.45
C SER A 258 9.89 -37.45 -7.64
N SER A 259 9.01 -38.36 -7.21
CA SER A 259 9.18 -39.81 -7.38
C SER A 259 8.56 -40.38 -8.67
N THR A 260 7.92 -39.55 -9.50
CA THR A 260 7.19 -40.00 -10.70
C THR A 260 8.03 -39.94 -11.99
N GLU A 261 9.20 -39.27 -11.96
CA GLU A 261 10.10 -39.13 -13.12
C GLU A 261 11.42 -39.89 -12.89
N ARG A 262 11.38 -41.22 -13.02
CA ARG A 262 12.60 -42.06 -13.12
C ARG A 262 12.36 -43.40 -13.80
#